data_AF-A0AA36D398-F1
#
_entry.id   AF-A0AA36D398-F1
#
_cell.length_a   1.000
_cell.length_b   1.000
_cell.length_c   1.000
_cell.angle_alpha   90.00
_cell.angle_beta   90.00
_cell.angle_gamma   90.00
#
_symmetry.space_group_name_H-M   'P 1'
#
loop_
_entity.id
_entity.type
_entity.pdbx_description
1 polymer ?
#
loop_
_entity_poly.entity_id
_entity_poly.type
_entity_poly.pdbx_seq_one_letter_code
_entity_poly.pdbx_strand_id
1 'polypeptide(L)'
;MLGPEIPRRKTRRLAAINAQRKNMILSAMNNNSPPPLHRRKRVLEDSNQNQKITNFFPTRKSSRKTGKQLEEEENRHLRDAIYSCCNEKLLDVYSCPIKGRGIRAGTSFKKNEFVVEYRGDMIDYQEAKEREKEYALNPMLGSYMYFFEYKNKKWCIDATGESKYKGRLINHSYLKPNLRTKVVEVGGRHHLILVAKRDIMEGEELLYDYGDRDPQNIAHSPWLVES
;
A
#
# COMPACT_ATOMS: atom_id res chain seq x y z
N MET A 1 -104.17 3.93 -17.16
CA MET A 1 -105.03 5.14 -17.01
C MET A 1 -104.22 6.20 -16.27
N LEU A 2 -104.66 7.46 -16.32
CA LEU A 2 -104.20 8.57 -15.48
C LEU A 2 -103.34 8.19 -14.26
N GLY A 3 -102.21 8.90 -14.12
CA GLY A 3 -101.67 9.21 -12.80
C GLY A 3 -100.46 8.39 -12.34
N PRO A 4 -99.74 8.90 -11.34
CA PRO A 4 -98.35 9.32 -11.55
C PRO A 4 -97.42 8.77 -10.45
N GLU A 5 -96.20 9.31 -10.39
CA GLU A 5 -95.40 9.45 -9.16
C GLU A 5 -94.84 8.14 -8.53
N ILE A 6 -93.77 8.08 -7.74
CA ILE A 6 -92.67 8.98 -7.33
C ILE A 6 -91.62 8.04 -6.70
N PRO A 7 -90.37 8.50 -6.56
CA PRO A 7 -89.19 7.68 -6.35
C PRO A 7 -88.77 7.62 -4.88
N ARG A 8 -87.54 7.17 -4.65
CA ARG A 8 -86.72 7.42 -3.44
C ARG A 8 -87.16 6.54 -2.25
N ARG A 9 -86.33 6.23 -1.26
CA ARG A 9 -85.02 6.70 -0.79
C ARG A 9 -84.58 5.59 0.19
N LYS A 10 -83.36 5.09 0.09
CA LYS A 10 -82.28 5.46 1.03
C LYS A 10 -82.76 6.01 2.38
N THR A 11 -82.53 5.24 3.43
CA THR A 11 -81.97 5.72 4.70
C THR A 11 -81.39 4.52 5.45
N ARG A 12 -80.06 4.32 5.43
CA ARG A 12 -79.02 4.95 6.28
C ARG A 12 -79.12 4.59 7.76
N ARG A 13 -78.01 3.98 8.21
CA ARG A 13 -77.36 4.08 9.52
C ARG A 13 -78.12 3.41 10.68
N LEU A 14 -77.51 2.94 11.75
CA LEU A 14 -76.18 3.14 12.37
C LEU A 14 -75.68 1.78 12.88
N ALA A 15 -74.39 1.48 12.73
CA ALA A 15 -73.42 1.40 13.84
C ALA A 15 -73.88 0.50 15.00
N ALA A 16 -73.42 -0.75 15.05
CA ALA A 16 -72.15 -1.15 15.66
C ALA A 16 -72.38 -1.72 17.06
N ILE A 17 -71.80 -2.88 17.31
CA ILE A 17 -70.93 -3.22 18.45
C ILE A 17 -71.11 -4.71 18.79
N ASN A 18 -69.96 -5.38 18.74
CA ASN A 18 -69.72 -6.78 18.98
C ASN A 18 -70.16 -7.23 20.38
N ALA A 19 -70.86 -8.37 20.42
CA ALA A 19 -70.87 -9.30 21.55
C ALA A 19 -71.00 -10.70 20.94
N GLN A 20 -69.90 -11.45 20.83
CA GLN A 20 -69.44 -12.41 21.84
C GLN A 20 -69.95 -13.84 21.56
N ARG A 21 -69.03 -14.79 21.80
CA ARG A 21 -69.22 -16.22 22.06
C ARG A 21 -69.25 -17.17 20.87
N LYS A 22 -68.04 -17.65 20.58
CA LYS A 22 -67.73 -19.03 20.17
C LYS A 22 -68.19 -20.05 21.22
N ASN A 23 -68.32 -21.30 20.76
CA ASN A 23 -68.56 -22.60 21.45
C ASN A 23 -70.02 -23.05 21.25
N MET A 24 -70.38 -24.28 20.84
CA MET A 24 -69.76 -25.61 20.98
C MET A 24 -70.52 -26.56 20.00
N ILE A 25 -69.84 -27.29 19.11
CA ILE A 25 -69.71 -28.77 19.05
C ILE A 25 -71.02 -29.59 19.18
N LEU A 26 -71.30 -30.40 18.15
CA LEU A 26 -72.01 -31.71 18.06
C LEU A 26 -72.87 -31.72 16.77
N SER A 27 -72.92 -32.72 15.91
CA SER A 27 -72.33 -34.06 15.86
C SER A 27 -72.50 -34.59 14.43
N ALA A 28 -71.59 -35.48 14.05
CA ALA A 28 -71.53 -36.28 12.83
C ALA A 28 -72.87 -36.73 12.22
N MET A 29 -73.02 -36.54 10.90
CA MET A 29 -73.44 -37.57 9.95
C MET A 29 -72.83 -37.27 8.56
N ASN A 30 -72.08 -38.24 8.04
CA ASN A 30 -71.44 -38.25 6.74
C ASN A 30 -72.46 -38.64 5.66
N ASN A 31 -72.40 -38.04 4.46
CA ASN A 31 -72.60 -38.73 3.16
C ASN A 31 -72.39 -37.78 1.96
N ASN A 32 -71.17 -37.82 1.44
CA ASN A 32 -70.74 -37.81 0.02
C ASN A 32 -71.63 -37.16 -1.06
N SER A 33 -71.15 -36.03 -1.59
CA SER A 33 -71.19 -35.67 -3.02
C SER A 33 -69.99 -34.75 -3.32
N PRO A 34 -69.18 -34.99 -4.38
CA PRO A 34 -67.98 -34.19 -4.64
C PRO A 34 -68.33 -32.79 -5.18
N PRO A 35 -67.54 -31.75 -4.84
CA PRO A 35 -67.79 -30.37 -5.29
C PRO A 35 -67.30 -30.14 -6.73
N PRO A 36 -67.79 -29.07 -7.41
CA PRO A 36 -67.53 -28.86 -8.83
C PRO A 36 -66.07 -28.48 -9.11
N LEU A 37 -65.55 -28.99 -10.24
CA LEU A 37 -64.18 -28.79 -10.70
C LEU A 37 -63.86 -27.30 -10.90
N HIS A 38 -62.99 -26.76 -10.05
CA HIS A 38 -62.36 -25.46 -10.29
C HIS A 38 -61.39 -25.56 -11.48
N ARG A 39 -61.61 -24.70 -12.49
CA ARG A 39 -60.74 -24.51 -13.66
C ARG A 39 -59.32 -24.12 -13.19
N ARG A 40 -58.37 -25.07 -13.26
CA ARG A 40 -56.94 -24.78 -13.08
C ARG A 40 -56.51 -23.76 -14.14
N LYS A 41 -56.04 -22.58 -13.70
CA LYS A 41 -55.18 -21.74 -14.55
C LYS A 41 -53.92 -22.57 -14.86
N ARG A 42 -53.65 -22.85 -16.14
CA ARG A 42 -52.33 -23.32 -16.56
C ARG A 42 -51.34 -22.21 -16.19
N VAL A 43 -50.51 -22.46 -15.19
CA VAL A 43 -49.23 -21.77 -15.07
C VAL A 43 -48.41 -22.30 -16.23
N LEU A 44 -48.11 -21.45 -17.22
CA LEU A 44 -47.06 -21.74 -18.17
C LEU A 44 -45.77 -21.75 -17.35
N GLU A 45 -45.18 -22.92 -17.16
CA GLU A 45 -43.82 -23.02 -16.64
C GLU A 45 -42.91 -22.34 -17.65
N ASP A 46 -42.40 -21.17 -17.27
CA ASP A 46 -41.34 -20.47 -17.98
C ASP A 46 -40.05 -21.27 -17.79
N SER A 47 -39.95 -22.37 -18.53
CA SER A 47 -38.82 -23.29 -18.56
C SER A 47 -37.69 -22.67 -19.36
N ASN A 48 -37.13 -21.59 -18.84
CA ASN A 48 -35.92 -20.98 -19.35
C ASN A 48 -34.90 -20.82 -18.21
N GLN A 49 -34.55 -21.94 -17.57
CA GLN A 49 -33.35 -22.01 -16.76
C GLN A 49 -32.13 -22.04 -17.67
N ASN A 50 -31.75 -20.85 -18.16
CA ASN A 50 -30.42 -20.61 -18.72
C ASN A 50 -29.38 -20.78 -17.60
N GLN A 51 -29.00 -22.02 -17.29
CA GLN A 51 -27.87 -22.29 -16.43
C GLN A 51 -26.62 -21.77 -17.12
N LYS A 52 -25.96 -20.77 -16.52
CA LYS A 52 -24.74 -20.20 -17.08
C LYS A 52 -23.70 -21.31 -17.17
N ILE A 53 -23.07 -21.47 -18.34
CA ILE A 53 -21.95 -22.39 -18.59
C ILE A 53 -20.85 -22.29 -17.52
N THR A 54 -20.68 -21.12 -16.90
CA THR A 54 -19.75 -20.86 -15.78
C THR A 54 -20.04 -21.64 -14.51
N ASN A 55 -21.21 -22.30 -14.41
CA ASN A 55 -21.54 -23.19 -13.29
C ASN A 55 -20.85 -24.56 -13.44
N PHE A 56 -20.50 -24.95 -14.67
CA PHE A 56 -19.87 -26.24 -14.97
C PHE A 56 -18.36 -26.14 -15.18
N PHE A 57 -17.89 -24.98 -15.64
CA PHE A 57 -16.46 -24.68 -15.80
C PHE A 57 -16.07 -23.53 -14.88
N PRO A 58 -15.11 -23.71 -13.95
CA PRO A 58 -14.66 -22.62 -13.10
C PRO A 58 -14.06 -21.53 -13.98
N THR A 59 -14.66 -20.34 -13.94
CA THR A 59 -14.12 -19.19 -14.66
C THR A 59 -12.74 -18.88 -14.10
N ARG A 60 -11.69 -19.12 -14.89
CA ARG A 60 -10.32 -18.74 -14.52
C ARG A 60 -10.27 -17.23 -14.41
N LYS A 61 -10.33 -16.71 -13.18
CA LYS A 61 -10.17 -15.27 -12.94
C LYS A 61 -8.73 -14.89 -13.34
N SER A 62 -8.61 -13.83 -14.12
CA SER A 62 -7.32 -13.27 -14.50
C SER A 62 -6.53 -12.91 -13.24
N SER A 63 -5.27 -13.35 -13.16
CA SER A 63 -4.33 -12.95 -12.11
C SER A 63 -3.68 -11.59 -12.38
N ARG A 64 -4.06 -10.90 -13.47
CA ARG A 64 -3.55 -9.56 -13.80
C ARG A 64 -3.92 -8.58 -12.70
N LYS A 65 -2.90 -7.90 -12.17
CA LYS A 65 -3.03 -6.80 -11.22
C LYS A 65 -3.06 -5.48 -11.98
N THR A 66 -3.79 -4.50 -11.44
CA THR A 66 -3.75 -3.12 -11.97
C THR A 66 -2.42 -2.46 -11.58
N GLY A 67 -2.03 -1.39 -12.28
CA GLY A 67 -0.83 -0.62 -11.92
C GLY A 67 -0.86 -0.13 -10.47
N LYS A 68 -2.02 0.38 -10.02
CA LYS A 68 -2.23 0.80 -8.62
C LYS A 68 -2.01 -0.34 -7.62
N GLN A 69 -2.50 -1.55 -7.93
CA GLN A 69 -2.29 -2.71 -7.05
C GLN A 69 -0.82 -3.11 -6.97
N LEU A 70 -0.08 -3.04 -8.08
CA LEU A 70 1.35 -3.32 -8.10
C LEU A 70 2.12 -2.28 -7.27
N GLU A 71 1.83 -0.99 -7.45
CA GLU A 71 2.44 0.10 -6.66
C GLU A 71 2.15 -0.05 -5.16
N GLU A 72 0.93 -0.41 -4.77
CA GLU A 72 0.57 -0.65 -3.37
C GLU A 72 1.31 -1.85 -2.76
N GLU A 73 1.52 -2.91 -3.54
CA GLU A 73 2.32 -4.07 -3.12
C GLU A 73 3.80 -3.72 -2.97
N GLU A 74 4.37 -3.03 -3.95
CA GLU A 74 5.75 -2.54 -3.88
C GLU A 74 5.96 -1.61 -2.68
N ASN A 75 5.03 -0.68 -2.44
CA ASN A 75 5.08 0.23 -1.29
C ASN A 75 4.98 -0.52 0.05
N ARG A 76 4.22 -1.62 0.09
CA ARG A 76 4.12 -2.48 1.29
C ARG A 76 5.44 -3.22 1.53
N HIS A 77 5.99 -3.87 0.52
CA HIS A 77 7.28 -4.54 0.64
C HIS A 77 8.39 -3.58 1.06
N LEU A 78 8.40 -2.38 0.48
CA LEU A 78 9.37 -1.36 0.84
C LEU A 78 9.22 -0.89 2.30
N ARG A 79 7.98 -0.68 2.76
CA ARG A 79 7.68 -0.37 4.16
C ARG A 79 8.21 -1.44 5.10
N ASP A 80 7.92 -2.70 4.79
CA ASP A 80 8.34 -3.83 5.62
C ASP A 80 9.86 -3.98 5.64
N ALA A 81 10.53 -3.77 4.50
CA ALA A 81 11.99 -3.79 4.39
C ALA A 81 12.65 -2.67 5.21
N ILE A 82 12.11 -1.44 5.15
CA ILE A 82 12.57 -0.29 5.94
C ILE A 82 12.43 -0.58 7.43
N TYR A 83 11.26 -1.02 7.91
CA TYR A 83 11.05 -1.23 9.34
C TYR A 83 11.77 -2.45 9.90
N SER A 84 11.85 -3.55 9.14
CA SER A 84 12.55 -4.76 9.57
C SER A 84 14.08 -4.63 9.52
N CYS A 85 14.61 -3.70 8.72
CA CYS A 85 16.05 -3.56 8.44
C CYS A 85 16.69 -4.88 7.97
N CYS A 86 15.90 -5.75 7.32
CA CYS A 86 16.28 -7.14 7.09
C CYS A 86 17.56 -7.30 6.26
N ASN A 87 17.86 -6.33 5.40
CA ASN A 87 19.02 -6.36 4.51
C ASN A 87 20.33 -5.94 5.19
N GLU A 88 20.31 -5.33 6.39
CA GLU A 88 21.54 -4.94 7.10
C GLU A 88 22.49 -6.13 7.34
N LYS A 89 21.94 -7.33 7.51
CA LYS A 89 22.73 -8.58 7.67
C LYS A 89 23.32 -9.10 6.36
N LEU A 90 22.84 -8.62 5.22
CA LEU A 90 23.26 -9.02 3.87
C LEU A 90 24.35 -8.09 3.32
N LEU A 91 24.92 -7.24 4.17
CA LEU A 91 25.93 -6.25 3.82
C LEU A 91 27.20 -6.53 4.60
N ASP A 92 28.32 -6.64 3.89
CA ASP A 92 29.60 -6.96 4.49
C ASP A 92 30.48 -5.71 4.55
N VAL A 93 30.91 -5.38 5.77
CA VAL A 93 31.87 -4.29 5.97
C VAL A 93 33.25 -4.80 5.61
N TYR A 94 33.96 -4.08 4.74
CA TYR A 94 35.35 -4.38 4.43
C TYR A 94 36.22 -3.13 4.63
N SER A 95 37.52 -3.36 4.82
CA SER A 95 38.52 -2.29 4.95
C SER A 95 39.24 -2.11 3.62
N CYS A 96 39.33 -0.87 3.16
CA CYS A 96 40.08 -0.42 1.99
C CYS A 96 41.20 0.50 2.46
N PRO A 97 42.47 0.28 2.05
CA PRO A 97 43.57 1.15 2.43
C PRO A 97 43.40 2.62 1.99
N ILE A 98 42.68 2.85 0.89
CA ILE A 98 42.51 4.17 0.29
C ILE A 98 41.21 4.84 0.76
N LYS A 99 40.09 4.11 0.73
CA LYS A 99 38.75 4.66 1.04
C LYS A 99 38.35 4.53 2.51
N GLY A 100 39.12 3.81 3.32
CA GLY A 100 38.71 3.43 4.68
C GLY A 100 37.68 2.30 4.66
N ARG A 101 36.62 2.40 5.46
CA ARG A 101 35.57 1.38 5.50
C ARG A 101 34.69 1.47 4.25
N GLY A 102 34.27 0.33 3.72
CA GLY A 102 33.31 0.24 2.63
C GLY A 102 32.34 -0.91 2.84
N ILE A 103 31.31 -0.98 2.00
CA ILE A 103 30.32 -2.05 2.01
C ILE A 103 30.40 -2.88 0.72
N ARG A 104 30.36 -4.20 0.86
CA ARG A 104 30.11 -5.14 -0.22
C ARG A 104 28.74 -5.80 -0.08
N ALA A 105 28.18 -6.18 -1.21
CA ALA A 105 26.96 -6.95 -1.27
C ALA A 105 27.23 -8.39 -0.78
N GLY A 106 26.63 -8.81 0.33
CA GLY A 106 26.68 -10.20 0.83
C GLY A 106 25.66 -11.12 0.14
N THR A 107 24.88 -10.59 -0.79
CA THR A 107 23.98 -11.32 -1.70
C THR A 107 23.86 -10.56 -3.02
N SER A 108 23.33 -11.20 -4.05
CA SER A 108 22.96 -10.50 -5.28
C SER A 108 21.66 -9.70 -5.08
N PHE A 109 21.60 -8.49 -5.65
CA PHE A 109 20.40 -7.62 -5.69
C PHE A 109 19.99 -7.38 -7.15
N LYS A 110 18.68 -7.37 -7.41
CA LYS A 110 18.13 -7.04 -8.74
C LYS A 110 17.95 -5.54 -8.92
N LYS A 111 17.98 -5.09 -10.18
CA LYS A 111 17.69 -3.70 -10.52
C LYS A 111 16.37 -3.24 -9.87
N ASN A 112 16.40 -2.06 -9.27
CA ASN A 112 15.33 -1.41 -8.49
C ASN A 112 14.99 -2.07 -7.14
N GLU A 113 15.72 -3.10 -6.72
CA GLU A 113 15.54 -3.71 -5.41
C GLU A 113 16.06 -2.79 -4.31
N PHE A 114 15.33 -2.75 -3.18
CA PHE A 114 15.77 -2.05 -1.97
C PHE A 114 17.03 -2.73 -1.42
N VAL A 115 18.07 -1.94 -1.17
CA VAL A 115 19.33 -2.46 -0.62
C VAL A 115 19.43 -2.11 0.85
N VAL A 116 19.44 -0.82 1.17
CA VAL A 116 19.54 -0.36 2.57
C VAL A 116 19.00 1.05 2.71
N GLU A 117 18.65 1.43 3.93
CA GLU A 117 18.32 2.80 4.29
C GLU A 117 19.58 3.54 4.75
N TYR A 118 19.75 4.78 4.31
CA TYR A 118 20.74 5.68 4.88
C TYR A 118 20.19 6.22 6.21
N ARG A 119 20.45 5.48 7.29
CA ARG A 119 19.90 5.77 8.62
C ARG A 119 20.78 6.76 9.40
N GLY A 120 20.12 7.72 10.02
CA GLY A 120 20.70 8.75 10.88
C GLY A 120 19.60 9.63 11.48
N ASP A 121 19.99 10.75 12.07
CA ASP A 121 19.06 11.72 12.63
C ASP A 121 18.49 12.60 11.52
N MET A 122 17.17 12.62 11.41
CA MET A 122 16.47 13.52 10.49
C MET A 122 16.39 14.91 11.10
N ILE A 123 17.09 15.86 10.52
CA ILE A 123 17.16 17.26 10.99
C ILE A 123 16.84 18.22 9.85
N ASP A 124 16.47 19.44 10.21
CA ASP A 124 16.26 20.50 9.23
C ASP A 124 17.60 21.10 8.75
N TYR A 125 17.52 21.94 7.72
CA TYR A 125 18.70 22.55 7.14
C TYR A 125 19.45 23.50 8.09
N GLN A 126 18.75 24.18 8.99
CA GLN A 126 19.36 25.15 9.90
C GLN A 126 20.19 24.42 10.96
N GLU A 127 19.60 23.41 11.60
CA GLU A 127 20.28 22.54 12.56
C GLU A 127 21.45 21.81 11.91
N ALA A 128 21.27 21.32 10.67
CA ALA A 128 22.34 20.68 9.93
C ALA A 128 23.55 21.60 9.69
N LYS A 129 23.31 22.88 9.36
CA LYS A 129 24.39 23.85 9.16
C LYS A 129 25.10 24.24 10.46
N GLU A 130 24.43 24.14 11.60
CA GLU A 130 25.05 24.33 12.91
C GLU A 130 25.96 23.15 13.24
N ARG A 131 25.47 21.91 13.11
CA ARG A 131 26.28 20.70 13.31
C ARG A 131 27.48 20.60 12.35
N GLU A 132 27.31 20.95 11.08
CA GLU A 132 28.40 20.97 10.09
C GLU A 132 29.56 21.87 10.53
N LYS A 133 29.26 23.05 11.11
CA LYS A 133 30.28 23.96 11.64
C LYS A 133 31.00 23.37 12.84
N GLU A 134 30.28 22.69 13.73
CA GLU A 134 30.87 22.02 14.89
C GLU A 134 31.77 20.86 14.46
N TYR A 135 31.33 20.04 13.51
CA TYR A 135 32.11 18.91 12.99
C TYR A 135 33.34 19.37 12.22
N ALA A 136 33.28 20.50 11.51
CA ALA A 136 34.45 21.08 10.84
C ALA A 136 35.59 21.46 11.80
N LEU A 137 35.32 21.66 13.10
CA LEU A 137 36.35 21.91 14.11
C LEU A 137 37.16 20.66 14.48
N ASN A 138 36.67 19.46 14.14
CA ASN A 138 37.34 18.21 14.45
C ASN A 138 37.68 17.42 13.18
N PRO A 139 38.92 17.53 12.67
CA PRO A 139 39.35 16.85 11.44
C PRO A 139 39.27 15.31 11.49
N MET A 140 39.11 14.72 12.67
CA MET A 140 38.96 13.27 12.83
C MET A 140 37.54 12.80 12.49
N LEU A 141 36.55 13.70 12.47
CA LEU A 141 35.19 13.38 12.09
C LEU A 141 35.07 13.40 10.57
N GLY A 142 34.58 12.30 9.99
CA GLY A 142 34.21 12.24 8.58
C GLY A 142 32.90 12.97 8.30
N SER A 143 32.64 13.23 7.01
CA SER A 143 31.37 13.79 6.56
C SER A 143 30.35 12.68 6.32
N TYR A 144 29.29 12.65 7.14
CA TYR A 144 28.21 11.66 7.08
C TYR A 144 26.81 12.31 7.00
N MET A 145 26.76 13.59 6.64
CA MET A 145 25.53 14.35 6.51
C MET A 145 25.01 14.27 5.08
N TYR A 146 23.77 13.82 4.92
CA TYR A 146 23.12 13.72 3.61
C TYR A 146 22.03 14.78 3.48
N PHE A 147 22.27 15.80 2.67
CA PHE A 147 21.29 16.84 2.35
C PHE A 147 20.38 16.42 1.19
N PHE A 148 19.08 16.66 1.33
CA PHE A 148 18.12 16.45 0.25
C PHE A 148 16.98 17.47 0.32
N GLU A 149 16.32 17.66 -0.81
CA GLU A 149 15.15 18.52 -0.90
C GLU A 149 13.90 17.67 -1.09
N TYR A 150 12.86 17.95 -0.31
CA TYR A 150 11.55 17.33 -0.43
C TYR A 150 10.45 18.34 -0.18
N LYS A 151 9.50 18.46 -1.12
CA LYS A 151 8.39 19.42 -1.08
C LYS A 151 8.87 20.87 -0.79
N ASN A 152 9.90 21.33 -1.51
CA ASN A 152 10.51 22.66 -1.36
C ASN A 152 11.10 22.95 0.05
N LYS A 153 11.39 21.91 0.82
CA LYS A 153 12.08 22.01 2.11
C LYS A 153 13.38 21.22 2.05
N LYS A 154 14.45 21.82 2.57
CA LYS A 154 15.75 21.16 2.71
C LYS A 154 15.79 20.41 4.03
N TRP A 155 16.18 19.15 3.93
CA TRP A 155 16.33 18.22 5.04
C TRP A 155 17.75 17.66 5.03
N CYS A 156 18.18 17.15 6.17
CA CYS A 156 19.43 16.43 6.30
C CYS A 156 19.22 15.14 7.10
N ILE A 157 19.87 14.06 6.68
CA ILE A 157 20.09 12.88 7.53
C ILE A 157 21.52 12.95 8.04
N ASP A 158 21.68 13.19 9.33
CA ASP A 158 22.96 13.18 10.00
C ASP A 158 23.28 11.78 10.52
N ALA A 159 24.22 11.11 9.86
CA ALA A 159 24.74 9.81 10.28
C ALA A 159 26.15 9.92 10.88
N THR A 160 26.52 11.06 11.46
CA THR A 160 27.88 11.28 12.00
C THR A 160 28.16 10.38 13.21
N GLY A 161 27.15 10.17 14.06
CA GLY A 161 27.22 9.24 15.18
C GLY A 161 27.47 7.79 14.72
N GLU A 162 28.39 7.10 15.40
CA GLU A 162 28.65 5.69 15.10
C GLU A 162 27.43 4.84 15.47
N SER A 163 27.04 3.94 14.58
CA SER A 163 25.86 3.10 14.77
C SER A 163 26.06 1.74 14.10
N LYS A 164 25.13 0.80 14.38
CA LYS A 164 25.11 -0.52 13.75
C LYS A 164 24.64 -0.51 12.27
N TYR A 165 24.10 0.62 11.79
CA TYR A 165 23.53 0.71 10.45
C TYR A 165 24.61 0.97 9.40
N LYS A 166 24.64 0.17 8.34
CA LYS A 166 25.76 0.14 7.39
C LYS A 166 25.61 1.14 6.24
N GLY A 167 24.43 1.71 6.02
CA GLY A 167 24.18 2.66 4.92
C GLY A 167 25.17 3.83 4.86
N ARG A 168 25.60 4.34 6.02
CA ARG A 168 26.58 5.44 6.15
C ARG A 168 28.02 5.08 5.72
N LEU A 169 28.31 3.80 5.51
CA LEU A 169 29.64 3.30 5.13
C LEU A 169 29.73 2.98 3.63
N ILE A 170 28.66 3.21 2.86
CA ILE A 170 28.67 2.97 1.43
C ILE A 170 29.47 4.10 0.77
N ASN A 171 30.46 3.73 -0.03
CA ASN A 171 31.38 4.67 -0.64
C ASN A 171 30.79 5.38 -1.86
N HIS A 172 31.50 6.41 -2.29
CA HIS A 172 31.19 7.18 -3.48
C HIS A 172 31.72 6.54 -4.77
N SER A 173 30.96 6.68 -5.86
CA SER A 173 31.47 6.70 -7.23
C SER A 173 30.59 7.58 -8.11
N TYR A 174 31.21 8.42 -8.95
CA TYR A 174 30.50 9.28 -9.90
C TYR A 174 30.25 8.56 -11.23
N LEU A 175 31.29 7.90 -11.77
CA LEU A 175 31.30 7.26 -13.07
C LEU A 175 30.63 5.88 -13.05
N LYS A 176 30.76 5.14 -11.94
CA LYS A 176 30.30 3.73 -11.84
C LYS A 176 29.44 3.43 -10.61
N PRO A 177 28.45 4.26 -10.21
CA PRO A 177 27.55 3.93 -9.13
C PRO A 177 26.64 2.75 -9.53
N ASN A 178 26.52 1.77 -8.62
CA ASN A 178 25.58 0.66 -8.76
C ASN A 178 24.33 0.84 -7.88
N LEU A 179 24.33 1.82 -6.99
CA LEU A 179 23.17 2.27 -6.22
C LEU A 179 22.71 3.67 -6.66
N ARG A 180 21.45 3.97 -6.37
CA ARG A 180 20.89 5.31 -6.45
C ARG A 180 20.06 5.60 -5.21
N THR A 181 20.01 6.86 -4.79
CA THR A 181 19.21 7.29 -3.65
C THR A 181 17.78 7.59 -4.08
N LYS A 182 16.82 7.34 -3.17
CA LYS A 182 15.41 7.68 -3.34
C LYS A 182 14.85 8.11 -1.98
N VAL A 183 14.09 9.19 -1.96
CA VAL A 183 13.34 9.59 -0.77
C VAL A 183 11.95 8.99 -0.85
N VAL A 184 11.51 8.32 0.22
CA VAL A 184 10.19 7.71 0.31
C VAL A 184 9.49 8.12 1.61
N GLU A 185 8.17 8.23 1.57
CA GLU A 185 7.35 8.60 2.71
C GLU A 185 6.68 7.34 3.26
N VAL A 186 7.04 6.94 4.49
CA VAL A 186 6.53 5.73 5.15
C VAL A 186 6.14 6.08 6.58
N GLY A 187 4.89 5.79 6.95
CA GLY A 187 4.38 6.09 8.29
C GLY A 187 4.45 7.57 8.66
N GLY A 188 4.30 8.47 7.69
CA GLY A 188 4.36 9.93 7.88
C GLY A 188 5.77 10.49 8.07
N ARG A 189 6.82 9.68 7.88
CA ARG A 189 8.23 10.10 7.95
C ARG A 189 8.93 9.89 6.62
N HIS A 190 9.94 10.71 6.35
CA HIS A 190 10.79 10.58 5.17
C HIS A 190 11.94 9.63 5.46
N HIS A 191 12.22 8.77 4.50
CA HIS A 191 13.31 7.79 4.57
C HIS A 191 14.15 7.93 3.30
N LEU A 192 15.46 8.08 3.46
CA LEU A 192 16.40 8.04 2.35
C LEU A 192 16.86 6.60 2.17
N ILE A 193 16.49 6.00 1.05
CA ILE A 193 16.83 4.62 0.73
C ILE A 193 17.82 4.57 -0.43
N LEU A 194 18.67 3.54 -0.41
CA LEU A 194 19.49 3.14 -1.54
C LEU A 194 18.84 1.94 -2.22
N VAL A 195 18.64 2.09 -3.53
CA VAL A 195 18.04 1.10 -4.41
C VAL A 195 19.05 0.74 -5.51
N ALA A 196 19.07 -0.52 -5.91
CA ALA A 196 19.96 -1.00 -6.95
C ALA A 196 19.67 -0.32 -8.31
N LYS A 197 20.67 0.32 -8.91
CA LYS A 197 20.56 1.00 -10.22
C LYS A 197 20.63 0.00 -11.39
N ARG A 198 21.30 -1.12 -11.16
CA ARG A 198 21.45 -2.29 -12.05
C ARG A 198 21.41 -3.56 -11.20
N ASP A 199 21.47 -4.72 -11.83
CA ASP A 199 21.75 -5.96 -11.10
C ASP A 199 23.15 -5.87 -10.46
N ILE A 200 23.24 -6.28 -9.19
CA ILE A 200 24.45 -6.28 -8.37
C ILE A 200 24.69 -7.72 -7.95
N MET A 201 25.89 -8.23 -8.20
CA MET A 201 26.32 -9.56 -7.80
C MET A 201 26.86 -9.55 -6.38
N GLU A 202 26.80 -10.70 -5.73
CA GLU A 202 27.46 -10.93 -4.46
C GLU A 202 28.97 -10.63 -4.55
N GLY A 203 29.51 -10.00 -3.52
CA GLY A 203 30.91 -9.55 -3.41
C GLY A 203 31.21 -8.19 -4.05
N GLU A 204 30.31 -7.61 -4.85
CA GLU A 204 30.52 -6.29 -5.44
C GLU A 204 30.55 -5.18 -4.37
N GLU A 205 31.45 -4.20 -4.52
CA GLU A 205 31.44 -2.97 -3.70
C GLU A 205 30.17 -2.18 -4.02
N LEU A 206 29.43 -1.79 -2.98
CA LEU A 206 28.27 -0.92 -3.10
C LEU A 206 28.73 0.53 -3.17
N LEU A 207 28.26 1.24 -4.19
CA LEU A 207 28.70 2.59 -4.54
C LEU A 207 27.50 3.43 -4.98
N TYR A 208 27.42 4.67 -4.48
CA TYR A 208 26.45 5.65 -4.96
C TYR A 208 27.09 7.01 -5.21
N ASP A 209 26.39 7.84 -5.97
CA ASP A 209 26.81 9.21 -6.21
C ASP A 209 26.44 10.09 -5.02
N TYR A 210 27.43 10.69 -4.34
CA TYR A 210 27.22 11.55 -3.18
C TYR A 210 26.53 12.86 -3.57
N GLY A 211 26.57 13.24 -4.85
CA GLY A 211 25.87 14.41 -5.37
C GLY A 211 26.51 15.75 -5.02
N ASP A 212 27.64 15.77 -4.30
CA ASP A 212 28.36 16.99 -3.99
C ASP A 212 29.14 17.48 -5.22
N ARG A 213 28.80 18.69 -5.66
CA ARG A 213 29.38 19.37 -6.82
C ARG A 213 29.90 20.76 -6.47
N ASP A 214 30.04 21.08 -5.18
CA ASP A 214 30.62 22.36 -4.79
C ASP A 214 32.09 22.42 -5.24
N PRO A 215 32.52 23.45 -5.99
CA PRO A 215 33.91 23.59 -6.43
C PRO A 215 34.93 23.53 -5.29
N GLN A 216 34.59 24.03 -4.09
CA GLN A 216 35.48 23.99 -2.93
C GLN A 216 35.65 22.55 -2.42
N ASN A 217 34.56 21.80 -2.34
CA ASN A 217 34.59 20.39 -1.91
C ASN A 217 35.30 19.52 -2.95
N ILE A 218 35.11 19.78 -4.24
CA ILE A 218 35.85 19.09 -5.32
C ILE A 218 37.34 19.41 -5.24
N ALA A 219 37.73 20.66 -4.99
CA ALA A 219 39.13 21.05 -4.88
C ALA A 219 39.83 20.33 -3.71
N HIS A 220 39.13 20.12 -2.60
CA HIS A 220 39.62 19.35 -1.46
C HIS A 220 39.59 17.82 -1.70
N SER A 221 38.54 17.34 -2.37
CA SER A 221 38.24 15.93 -2.57
C SER A 221 37.98 15.62 -4.07
N PRO A 222 39.03 15.54 -4.92
CA PRO A 222 38.87 15.36 -6.37
C PRO A 222 38.13 14.09 -6.78
N TRP A 223 38.18 13.05 -5.93
CA TRP A 223 37.48 11.79 -6.14
C TRP A 223 35.95 11.93 -6.27
N LEU A 224 35.35 13.07 -5.88
CA LEU A 224 33.92 13.37 -6.06
C LEU A 224 33.47 13.45 -7.53
N VAL A 225 34.39 13.65 -8.47
CA VAL A 225 34.09 13.73 -9.92
C VAL A 225 34.92 12.78 -10.77
N GLU A 226 35.97 12.19 -10.20
CA GLU A 226 36.90 11.30 -10.92
C GLU A 226 36.65 9.80 -10.68
N SER A 227 35.91 9.44 -9.62
CA SER A 227 35.69 8.05 -9.18
C SER A 227 34.55 7.32 -9.86
#